data_AF-A0A9E3EFC4-F1
#
_entry.id   AF-A0A9E3EFC4-F1
#
_cell.length_a   1.000
_cell.length_b   1.000
_cell.length_c   1.000
_cell.angle_alpha   90.00
_cell.angle_beta   90.00
_cell.angle_gamma   90.00
#
_symmetry.space_group_name_H-M   'P 1'
#
loop_
_entity.id
_entity.type
_entity.pdbx_description
1 polymer ?
#
loop_
_entity_poly.entity_id
_entity_poly.type
_entity_poly.pdbx_seq_one_letter_code
_entity_poly.pdbx_strand_id
1 'polypeptide(L)' 'MTKENWPLIGPMETRGAYVAGALSGFGTMGACAAGALCAAWVHDAPLPAFASQLSLARYDDEKLMQQLLGGADTGVL' A
#
# COMPACT_ATOMS: atom_id res chain seq x y z
N MET A 1 5.42 -2.20 9.28
CA MET A 1 4.11 -1.53 9.40
C MET A 1 4.32 -0.07 9.07
N THR A 2 3.43 0.57 8.32
CA THR A 2 3.50 2.02 8.07
C THR A 2 2.92 2.79 9.27
N LYS A 3 3.08 4.11 9.32
CA LYS A 3 2.60 4.93 10.46
C LYS A 3 1.08 4.92 10.55
N GLU A 4 0.44 4.88 9.40
CA GLU A 4 -0.99 4.84 9.17
C GLU A 4 -1.58 3.42 9.25
N ASN A 5 -0.74 2.42 9.57
CA ASN A 5 -1.14 1.01 9.66
C ASN A 5 -1.75 0.45 8.35
N TRP A 6 -1.39 0.99 7.19
CA TRP A 6 -1.89 0.55 5.87
C TRP A 6 -0.83 -0.14 5.01
N PRO A 7 -1.24 -1.11 4.16
CA PRO A 7 -0.38 -1.76 3.17
C PRO A 7 0.39 -0.78 2.29
N LEU A 8 1.58 -1.17 1.87
CA LEU A 8 2.37 -0.46 0.87
C LEU A 8 2.67 -1.41 -0.30
N ILE A 9 2.00 -1.21 -1.43
CA ILE A 9 2.03 -2.05 -2.61
C ILE A 9 2.16 -1.18 -3.87
N GLY A 10 3.28 -1.29 -4.59
CA GLY A 10 3.50 -0.53 -5.82
C GLY A 10 4.96 -0.26 -6.15
N PRO A 11 5.24 0.61 -7.13
CA PRO A 11 6.60 0.98 -7.52
C PRO A 11 7.31 1.77 -6.43
N MET A 12 8.63 1.62 -6.36
CA MET A 12 9.51 2.38 -5.48
C MET A 12 10.22 3.51 -6.26
N GLU A 13 10.87 4.42 -5.54
CA GLU A 13 11.69 5.48 -6.17
C GLU A 13 12.82 4.91 -7.05
N THR A 14 13.32 3.73 -6.70
CA THR A 14 14.29 3.01 -7.53
C THR A 14 13.59 2.33 -8.69
N ARG A 15 13.97 2.69 -9.92
CA ARG A 15 13.41 2.11 -11.15
C ARG A 15 13.51 0.58 -11.16
N GLY A 16 12.40 -0.08 -11.43
CA GLY A 16 12.32 -1.54 -11.50
C GLY A 16 12.22 -2.22 -10.13
N ALA A 17 12.21 -1.46 -9.03
CA ALA A 17 11.94 -1.97 -7.70
C ALA A 17 10.47 -1.78 -7.33
N TYR A 18 9.89 -2.80 -6.71
CA TYR A 18 8.50 -2.84 -6.28
C TYR A 18 8.42 -3.33 -4.85
N VAL A 19 7.42 -2.83 -4.12
CA VAL A 19 7.13 -3.24 -2.75
C VAL A 19 5.75 -3.88 -2.70
N ALA A 20 5.61 -4.94 -1.90
CA ALA A 20 4.34 -5.51 -1.48
C ALA A 20 4.48 -5.89 0.00
N GLY A 21 4.30 -4.91 0.87
CA GLY A 21 4.69 -5.03 2.27
C GLY A 21 3.87 -4.17 3.21
N ALA A 22 4.33 -4.11 4.45
CA ALA A 22 3.66 -3.38 5.53
C ALA A 22 2.16 -3.74 5.69
N LEU A 23 1.82 -5.02 5.52
CA LEU A 23 0.44 -5.54 5.59
C LEU A 23 -0.18 -5.53 7.00
N SER A 24 0.48 -4.92 8.00
CA SER A 24 -0.18 -4.51 9.26
C SER A 24 -0.93 -5.61 10.03
N GLY A 25 -0.38 -6.83 10.08
CA GLY A 25 -1.04 -7.97 10.73
C GLY A 25 -2.10 -8.69 9.89
N PHE A 26 -2.50 -8.14 8.75
CA PHE A 26 -3.43 -8.75 7.77
C PHE A 26 -2.72 -9.56 6.68
N GLY A 27 -1.43 -9.85 6.87
CA GLY A 27 -0.57 -10.42 5.83
C GLY A 27 -1.11 -11.70 5.19
N THR A 28 -1.56 -12.65 6.00
CA THR A 28 -2.08 -13.94 5.51
C THR A 28 -3.38 -13.76 4.73
N MET A 29 -4.30 -12.93 5.21
CA MET A 29 -5.59 -12.69 4.57
C MET A 29 -5.45 -11.89 3.27
N GLY A 30 -4.51 -10.93 3.25
CA GLY A 30 -4.26 -10.04 2.13
C GLY A 30 -3.20 -10.53 1.13
N ALA A 31 -2.55 -11.67 1.37
CA ALA A 31 -1.39 -12.13 0.59
C ALA A 31 -1.68 -12.23 -0.92
N CYS A 32 -2.77 -12.90 -1.29
CA CYS A 32 -3.13 -13.08 -2.70
C CYS A 32 -3.44 -11.76 -3.39
N ALA A 33 -4.18 -10.86 -2.73
CA ALA A 33 -4.51 -9.55 -3.27
C ALA A 33 -3.27 -8.66 -3.41
N ALA A 34 -2.39 -8.66 -2.42
CA ALA A 34 -1.14 -7.91 -2.46
C ALA A 34 -0.20 -8.40 -3.57
N GLY A 35 -0.09 -9.72 -3.74
CA GLY A 35 0.68 -10.33 -4.83
C GLY A 35 0.11 -9.98 -6.21
N ALA A 36 -1.21 -10.13 -6.39
CA ALA A 36 -1.88 -9.80 -7.65
C ALA A 36 -1.72 -8.32 -8.02
N LEU A 37 -1.88 -7.41 -7.05
CA LEU A 37 -1.71 -5.98 -7.26
C LEU A 37 -0.25 -5.63 -7.61
N CYS A 38 0.72 -6.20 -6.90
CA CYS A 38 2.14 -6.00 -7.21
C CYS A 38 2.51 -6.52 -8.61
N ALA A 39 2.02 -7.71 -8.99
CA ALA A 39 2.22 -8.24 -10.33
C ALA A 39 1.62 -7.34 -11.41
N ALA A 40 0.44 -6.75 -11.16
CA ALA A 40 -0.16 -5.79 -12.08
C ALA A 40 0.72 -4.54 -12.27
N TRP A 41 1.34 -4.03 -11.20
CA TRP A 41 2.33 -2.95 -11.28
C TRP A 41 3.59 -3.33 -12.06
N VAL A 42 4.08 -4.56 -11.92
CA VAL A 42 5.27 -5.05 -12.62
C VAL A 42 5.02 -5.22 -14.12
N HIS A 43 3.81 -5.61 -14.50
CA HIS A 43 3.44 -5.91 -15.89
C HIS A 43 2.76 -4.75 -16.62
N ASP A 44 2.69 -3.56 -16.02
CA ASP A 44 1.91 -2.42 -16.55
C ASP A 44 0.47 -2.82 -16.94
N ALA A 45 -0.12 -3.74 -16.17
CA ALA A 45 -1.48 -4.23 -16.38
C ALA A 45 -2.52 -3.20 -15.90
N PRO A 46 -3.80 -3.31 -16.31
CA PRO A 46 -4.85 -2.45 -15.78
C PRO A 46 -4.92 -2.51 -14.25
N LEU A 47 -4.75 -1.36 -13.61
CA LEU A 47 -4.77 -1.23 -12.15
C LEU A 47 -6.17 -0.84 -11.65
N PRO A 48 -6.59 -1.38 -10.49
CA PRO A 48 -7.81 -0.92 -9.86
C PRO A 48 -7.67 0.54 -9.40
N ALA A 49 -8.80 1.26 -9.31
CA ALA A 49 -8.81 2.69 -8.95
C ALA A 49 -8.16 3.01 -7.59
N PHE A 50 -8.12 2.04 -6.67
CA PHE A 50 -7.50 2.19 -5.35
C PHE A 50 -5.99 1.88 -5.34
N ALA A 51 -5.39 1.44 -6.45
CA ALA A 51 -3.99 1.01 -6.49
C ALA A 51 -3.01 2.11 -6.05
N SER A 52 -3.26 3.35 -6.48
CA SER A 52 -2.42 4.51 -6.12
C SER A 52 -2.44 4.78 -4.61
N GLN A 53 -3.58 4.60 -3.96
CA GLN A 53 -3.76 4.79 -2.51
C GLN A 53 -2.97 3.76 -1.69
N LEU A 54 -2.69 2.58 -2.26
CA LEU A 54 -1.85 1.58 -1.62
C LEU A 54 -0.37 1.70 -1.99
N SER A 55 -0.01 2.56 -2.93
CA SER A 55 1.38 2.80 -3.36
C SER A 55 2.03 3.96 -2.61
N LEU A 56 3.31 4.25 -2.89
CA LEU A 56 4.00 5.44 -2.37
C LEU A 56 3.32 6.76 -2.78
N ALA A 57 2.60 6.78 -3.91
CA ALA A 57 1.89 7.96 -4.39
C ALA A 57 0.84 8.49 -3.40
N ARG A 58 0.40 7.68 -2.44
CA ARG A 58 -0.52 8.16 -1.39
C ARG A 58 0.08 9.28 -0.55
N TYR A 59 1.41 9.35 -0.42
CA TYR A 59 2.07 10.37 0.39
C TYR A 59 2.02 11.76 -0.25
N ASP A 60 1.70 11.83 -1.55
CA ASP A 60 1.43 13.07 -2.26
C ASP A 60 -0.02 13.56 -2.08
N ASP A 61 -0.92 12.70 -1.58
CA ASP A 61 -2.30 13.04 -1.25
C ASP A 61 -2.43 13.41 0.24
N GLU A 62 -2.21 14.69 0.54
CA GLU A 62 -2.28 15.22 1.90
C GLU A 62 -3.64 14.93 2.58
N LYS A 63 -4.74 14.98 1.81
CA LYS A 63 -6.08 14.78 2.35
C LYS A 63 -6.29 13.33 2.76
N LEU A 64 -5.87 12.38 1.91
CA LEU A 64 -5.89 10.97 2.23
C LEU A 64 -5.01 10.68 3.46
N MET A 65 -3.79 11.22 3.50
CA MET A 65 -2.89 11.00 4.62
C MET A 65 -3.42 11.55 5.94
N GLN A 66 -4.07 12.72 5.94
CA GLN A 66 -4.74 13.25 7.13
C GLN A 66 -5.87 12.33 7.62
N GLN A 67 -6.67 11.77 6.71
CA GLN A 67 -7.74 10.84 7.06
C GLN A 67 -7.18 9.54 7.65
N LEU A 68 -6.14 8.97 7.03
CA LEU A 68 -5.54 7.73 7.49
C LEU A 68 -4.87 7.88 8.85
N LEU A 69 -4.15 8.98 9.08
CA LEU A 69 -3.49 9.26 10.37
C LEU A 69 -4.49 9.61 11.47
N GLY A 70 -5.61 10.27 11.15
CA GLY A 70 -6.65 10.62 12.13
C GLY A 70 -7.41 9.44 12.71
N GLY A 71 -7.41 8.29 12.04
CA GLY A 71 -8.06 7.05 12.47
C GLY A 71 -7.09 5.87 12.68
N ALA A 72 -5.78 6.11 12.67
CA ALA A 72 -4.79 5.05 12.77
C ALA A 72 -4.77 4.46 14.19
N ASP A 73 -5.35 3.27 14.34
CA ASP A 73 -5.11 2.41 15.49
C ASP A 73 -4.06 1.35 15.11
N THR A 74 -2.91 1.41 15.78
CA THR A 74 -1.81 0.46 15.58
C THR A 74 -2.00 -0.83 16.38
N GLY A 75 -3.01 -0.91 17.26
CA GLY A 75 -3.32 -2.10 18.06
C GLY A 75 -2.18 -2.55 19.00
N VAL A 76 -1.17 -1.71 19.20
CA VAL A 76 -0.07 -1.92 20.16
C VAL A 76 -0.47 -1.29 21.49
N LEU A 77 -1.25 -2.04 22.27
CA LEU A 77 -1.42 -1.89 23.71
C LEU A 77 -1.12 -3.24 24.37
#